data_AF-A0A518HBJ4-F1
#
_entry.id   AF-A0A518HBJ4-F1
#
_cell.length_a   1.000
_cell.length_b   1.000
_cell.length_c   1.000
_cell.angle_alpha   90.00
_cell.angle_beta   90.00
_cell.angle_gamma   90.00
#
_symmetry.space_group_name_H-M   'P 1'
#
loop_
_entity.id
_entity.type
_entity.pdbx_description
1 polymer ?
#
loop_
_entity_poly.entity_id
_entity_poly.type
_entity_poly.pdbx_seq_one_letter_code
_entity_poly.pdbx_strand_id
1 'polypeptide(L)'
;MPSHWTYEKRKKPTGDLYQGDIIQRSERLLKVLGTIHKYFCDDKYLGFIVISQTCDLVVRGGECKAKYINLAVIRSLESMMPTFLGDACATNIPGVYYDDGRREIKELVTRIINQNEQALGLFYLEPDGDLKLAVESVALLRVSIALRSKEHYRIIKAARVGRLRSPFRNKLGWLVGNLFSRVDTPDWPEEIGKAEADRKVTRLIKDLDEDANNVWVPRHLFDLTLANNPNLMRMRKEDIQAAVRDNAPPPPYEAAAAKAADKLRSLQSTIKLPELNAAAERAKSDRAFMRLFLGAIVPAFGQTIDAERLVASISSDPRIGEAAAETLAEFGMKFVRTKGSKDLRSLYADTELLGQGELNIIQEHGRAIGAEETDIERMAEALKTLKPDEALLDYISMLVQAAWASGIAGRLESSLKNDSEFQAACSAS
;
A
#
# COMPACT_ATOMS: atom_id res chain seq x y z
N MET A 1 -8.77 -32.22 37.86
CA MET A 1 -9.54 -30.96 37.89
C MET A 1 -10.91 -31.22 37.28
N PRO A 2 -11.99 -30.56 37.74
CA PRO A 2 -13.28 -30.68 37.09
C PRO A 2 -13.19 -30.20 35.64
N SER A 3 -13.83 -30.92 34.72
CA SER A 3 -13.84 -30.55 33.31
C SER A 3 -14.43 -29.16 33.09
N HIS A 4 -13.82 -28.37 32.21
CA HIS A 4 -14.27 -27.02 31.91
C HIS A 4 -15.71 -27.03 31.36
N TRP A 5 -16.49 -26.00 31.65
CA TRP A 5 -17.93 -25.96 31.39
C TRP A 5 -18.30 -25.92 29.89
N THR A 6 -17.32 -25.74 29.01
CA THR A 6 -17.44 -25.88 27.54
C THR A 6 -17.63 -27.33 27.10
N TYR A 7 -17.20 -28.29 27.92
CA TYR A 7 -17.17 -29.71 27.60
C TYR A 7 -18.27 -30.50 28.30
N GLU A 8 -18.68 -31.60 27.69
CA GLU A 8 -19.56 -32.56 28.36
C GLU A 8 -18.81 -33.25 29.51
N LYS A 9 -19.43 -33.33 30.69
CA LYS A 9 -18.82 -33.90 31.91
C LYS A 9 -18.45 -35.41 31.80
N ARG A 10 -18.77 -36.07 30.69
CA ARG A 10 -18.54 -37.51 30.52
C ARG A 10 -17.14 -37.76 29.95
N LYS A 11 -16.33 -38.56 30.65
CA LYS A 11 -14.96 -38.95 30.25
C LYS A 11 -14.84 -39.56 28.85
N LYS A 12 -15.90 -40.21 28.35
CA LYS A 12 -15.99 -40.63 26.96
C LYS A 12 -17.44 -40.54 26.50
N PRO A 13 -17.76 -39.69 25.51
CA PRO A 13 -19.11 -39.64 24.96
C PRO A 13 -19.48 -41.02 24.40
N THR A 14 -20.72 -41.44 24.61
CA THR A 14 -21.28 -42.65 24.01
C THR A 14 -22.07 -42.28 22.76
N GLY A 15 -22.40 -43.27 21.93
CA GLY A 15 -23.15 -43.04 20.69
C GLY A 15 -22.30 -42.48 19.54
N ASP A 16 -22.97 -41.96 18.53
CA ASP A 16 -22.39 -41.53 17.24
C ASP A 16 -21.47 -40.32 17.32
N LEU A 17 -20.77 -40.04 16.21
CA LEU A 17 -19.95 -38.84 16.06
C LEU A 17 -20.85 -37.61 15.93
N TYR A 18 -20.45 -36.52 16.58
CA TYR A 18 -21.15 -35.24 16.54
C TYR A 18 -20.16 -34.15 16.12
N GLN A 19 -20.68 -33.07 15.55
CA GLN A 19 -19.89 -31.85 15.39
C GLN A 19 -19.36 -31.42 16.77
N GLY A 20 -18.09 -31.01 16.86
CA GLY A 20 -17.44 -30.67 18.11
C GLY A 20 -16.96 -31.87 18.94
N ASP A 21 -16.96 -33.10 18.38
CA ASP A 21 -16.22 -34.20 18.98
C ASP A 21 -14.71 -33.94 18.89
N ILE A 22 -14.02 -34.07 20.03
CA ILE A 22 -12.57 -33.92 20.14
C ILE A 22 -11.92 -35.29 19.94
N ILE A 23 -11.02 -35.37 18.96
CA ILE A 23 -10.39 -36.59 18.48
C ILE A 23 -8.90 -36.52 18.82
N GLN A 24 -8.43 -37.50 19.58
CA GLN A 24 -7.00 -37.60 19.91
C GLN A 24 -6.21 -38.20 18.74
N ARG A 25 -4.90 -37.96 18.74
CA ARG A 25 -3.93 -38.58 17.82
C ARG A 25 -3.64 -40.04 18.18
N SER A 26 -4.64 -40.91 17.98
CA SER A 26 -4.45 -42.36 18.17
C SER A 26 -3.56 -42.95 17.08
N GLU A 27 -2.80 -43.99 17.39
CA GLU A 27 -1.93 -44.69 16.42
C GLU A 27 -2.70 -45.13 15.16
N ARG A 28 -3.91 -45.67 15.33
CA ARG A 28 -4.76 -46.08 14.20
C ARG A 28 -5.15 -44.90 13.30
N LEU A 29 -5.47 -43.75 13.89
CA LEU A 29 -5.78 -42.54 13.12
C LEU A 29 -4.52 -41.99 12.43
N LEU A 30 -3.39 -41.96 13.12
CA LEU A 30 -2.12 -41.49 12.55
C LEU A 30 -1.65 -42.39 11.39
N LYS A 31 -1.91 -43.70 11.43
CA LYS A 31 -1.64 -44.60 10.30
C LYS A 31 -2.48 -44.28 9.07
N VAL A 32 -3.77 -43.98 9.28
CA VAL A 32 -4.65 -43.50 8.19
C VAL A 32 -4.08 -42.19 7.64
N LEU A 33 -3.85 -41.19 8.50
CA LEU A 33 -3.33 -39.89 8.08
C LEU A 33 -1.96 -40.00 7.41
N GLY A 34 -1.07 -40.89 7.85
CA GLY A 34 0.24 -41.11 7.24
C GLY A 34 0.16 -41.59 5.80
N THR A 35 -0.95 -42.23 5.43
CA THR A 35 -1.18 -42.74 4.07
C THR A 35 -1.70 -41.66 3.13
N ILE A 36 -2.60 -40.79 3.61
CA ILE A 36 -3.34 -39.83 2.76
C ILE A 36 -2.91 -38.38 2.95
N HIS A 37 -2.47 -38.00 4.15
CA HIS A 37 -2.16 -36.63 4.54
C HIS A 37 -1.02 -36.58 5.58
N LYS A 38 0.16 -37.08 5.22
CA LYS A 38 1.34 -37.24 6.10
C LYS A 38 1.69 -36.00 6.93
N TYR A 39 1.43 -34.80 6.40
CA TYR A 39 1.68 -33.54 7.09
C TYR A 39 0.94 -33.44 8.44
N PHE A 40 -0.26 -34.02 8.57
CA PHE A 40 -1.03 -33.99 9.82
C PHE A 40 -0.59 -35.03 10.86
N CYS A 41 0.46 -35.80 10.57
CA CYS A 41 1.12 -36.65 11.55
C CYS A 41 2.11 -35.88 12.44
N ASP A 42 2.47 -34.65 12.07
CA ASP A 42 3.39 -33.77 12.81
C ASP A 42 2.94 -33.54 14.27
N ASP A 43 3.91 -33.50 15.18
CA ASP A 43 3.67 -33.36 16.61
C ASP A 43 3.13 -32.00 17.06
N LYS A 44 3.23 -30.98 16.20
CA LYS A 44 2.62 -29.66 16.44
C LYS A 44 1.09 -29.70 16.53
N TYR A 45 0.47 -30.75 16.02
CA TYR A 45 -0.97 -30.98 16.14
C TYR A 45 -1.25 -31.70 17.45
N LEU A 46 -2.10 -31.12 18.29
CA LEU A 46 -2.48 -31.69 19.58
C LEU A 46 -3.62 -32.71 19.43
N GLY A 47 -4.44 -32.53 18.40
CA GLY A 47 -5.61 -33.35 18.13
C GLY A 47 -6.40 -32.79 16.96
N PHE A 48 -7.64 -33.24 16.85
CA PHE A 48 -8.58 -32.78 15.84
C PHE A 48 -9.96 -32.55 16.43
N ILE A 49 -10.77 -31.73 15.76
CA ILE A 49 -12.18 -31.53 16.10
C ILE A 49 -13.05 -31.85 14.89
N VAL A 50 -14.14 -32.57 15.10
CA VAL A 50 -15.11 -32.87 14.03
C VAL A 50 -15.87 -31.59 13.67
N ILE A 51 -15.79 -31.16 12.42
CA ILE A 51 -16.52 -29.99 11.91
C ILE A 51 -17.71 -30.36 11.01
N SER A 52 -17.81 -31.62 10.56
CA SER A 52 -19.00 -32.13 9.86
C SER A 52 -20.27 -32.01 10.71
N GLN A 53 -21.39 -31.66 10.07
CA GLN A 53 -22.66 -31.48 10.74
C GLN A 53 -23.17 -32.77 11.39
N THR A 54 -23.66 -32.65 12.62
CA THR A 54 -24.14 -33.79 13.43
C THR A 54 -25.22 -34.61 12.72
N CYS A 55 -26.18 -33.97 12.04
CA CYS A 55 -27.28 -34.65 11.37
C CYS A 55 -26.82 -35.63 10.29
N ASP A 56 -25.69 -35.37 9.63
CA ASP A 56 -25.12 -36.25 8.62
C ASP A 56 -24.22 -37.35 9.21
N LEU A 57 -23.83 -37.24 10.49
CA LEU A 57 -22.95 -38.20 11.18
C LEU A 57 -23.70 -39.27 11.98
N VAL A 58 -25.00 -39.10 12.20
CA VAL A 58 -25.83 -40.14 12.85
C VAL A 58 -25.88 -41.37 11.97
N VAL A 59 -25.63 -42.55 12.56
CA VAL A 59 -25.62 -43.82 11.85
C VAL A 59 -27.03 -44.38 11.77
N ARG A 60 -27.52 -44.65 10.56
CA ARG A 60 -28.82 -45.26 10.29
C ARG A 60 -28.64 -46.37 9.26
N GLY A 61 -29.06 -47.59 9.59
CA GLY A 61 -28.85 -48.74 8.69
C GLY A 61 -27.37 -49.14 8.54
N GLY A 62 -26.53 -48.85 9.54
CA GLY A 62 -25.11 -49.26 9.57
C GLY A 62 -24.11 -48.24 9.03
N GLU A 63 -24.57 -47.20 8.32
CA GLU A 63 -23.74 -46.11 7.80
C GLU A 63 -24.29 -44.72 8.21
N CYS A 64 -23.43 -43.70 8.22
CA CYS A 64 -23.87 -42.30 8.33
C CYS A 64 -24.07 -41.69 6.94
N LYS A 65 -24.88 -40.63 6.84
CA LYS A 65 -25.19 -39.97 5.55
C LYS A 65 -23.99 -39.24 4.94
N ALA A 66 -23.12 -38.66 5.77
CA ALA A 66 -21.93 -37.94 5.30
C ALA A 66 -21.02 -38.90 4.52
N LYS A 67 -20.63 -38.55 3.29
CA LYS A 67 -19.61 -39.29 2.52
C LYS A 67 -18.21 -39.09 3.10
N TYR A 68 -17.96 -37.89 3.63
CA TYR A 68 -16.70 -37.49 4.23
C TYR A 68 -16.94 -36.87 5.61
N ILE A 69 -16.03 -37.16 6.53
CA ILE A 69 -15.99 -36.60 7.87
C ILE A 69 -14.84 -35.59 7.86
N ASN A 70 -15.18 -34.32 8.06
CA ASN A 70 -14.23 -33.23 8.09
C ASN A 70 -13.72 -33.03 9.51
N LEU A 71 -12.40 -33.00 9.65
CA LEU A 71 -11.69 -32.76 10.89
C LEU A 71 -10.88 -31.47 10.76
N ALA A 72 -11.05 -30.51 11.66
CA ALA A 72 -10.13 -29.37 11.78
C ALA A 72 -9.01 -29.71 12.75
N VAL A 73 -7.80 -29.21 12.47
CA VAL A 73 -6.63 -29.46 13.33
C VAL A 73 -6.65 -28.59 14.58
N ILE A 74 -6.17 -29.13 15.70
CA ILE A 74 -5.99 -28.41 16.97
C ILE A 74 -4.49 -28.14 17.17
N ARG A 75 -4.13 -26.89 17.48
CA ARG A 75 -2.76 -26.48 17.83
C ARG A 75 -2.74 -25.66 19.13
N SER A 76 -1.59 -25.60 19.77
CA SER A 76 -1.36 -24.69 20.90
C SER A 76 -1.58 -23.24 20.44
N LEU A 77 -2.35 -22.48 21.21
CA LEU A 77 -2.58 -21.06 20.98
C LEU A 77 -1.25 -20.30 21.04
N GLU A 78 -0.42 -20.56 22.06
CA GLU A 78 0.91 -19.95 22.22
C GLU A 78 1.76 -20.09 20.95
N SER A 79 1.82 -21.30 20.37
CA SER A 79 2.59 -21.55 19.14
C SER A 79 2.06 -20.81 17.90
N MET A 80 0.79 -20.41 17.93
CA MET A 80 0.12 -19.72 16.83
C MET A 80 0.08 -18.20 17.02
N MET A 81 0.26 -17.71 18.26
CA MET A 81 0.18 -16.28 18.58
C MET A 81 1.11 -15.43 17.71
N PRO A 82 2.39 -15.78 17.47
CA PRO A 82 3.24 -14.97 16.59
C PRO A 82 2.68 -14.80 15.18
N THR A 83 2.04 -15.83 14.63
CA THR A 83 1.38 -15.74 13.32
C THR A 83 0.17 -14.80 13.36
N PHE A 84 -0.66 -14.89 14.40
CA PHE A 84 -1.85 -14.03 14.52
C PHE A 84 -1.51 -12.57 14.83
N LEU A 85 -0.41 -12.34 15.54
CA LEU A 85 0.08 -10.99 15.87
C LEU A 85 0.88 -10.36 14.74
N GLY A 86 1.46 -11.18 13.85
CA GLY A 86 2.15 -10.75 12.63
C GLY A 86 1.41 -9.65 11.89
N ASP A 87 0.11 -9.86 11.67
CA ASP A 87 -0.72 -8.98 10.85
C ASP A 87 -1.18 -7.70 11.59
N ALA A 88 -1.17 -7.72 12.93
CA ALA A 88 -1.80 -6.67 13.74
C ALA A 88 -0.80 -5.77 14.47
N CYS A 89 0.31 -6.33 14.98
CA CYS A 89 1.17 -5.65 15.96
C CYS A 89 2.65 -6.00 15.86
N ALA A 90 3.05 -6.89 14.94
CA ALA A 90 4.42 -7.35 14.85
C ALA A 90 5.32 -6.31 14.19
N THR A 91 6.55 -6.23 14.69
CA THR A 91 7.65 -5.66 13.92
C THR A 91 8.08 -6.65 12.83
N ASN A 92 8.99 -6.25 11.95
CA ASN A 92 9.63 -7.19 11.00
C ASN A 92 10.53 -8.24 11.70
N ILE A 93 10.62 -8.23 13.04
CA ILE A 93 11.41 -9.16 13.84
C ILE A 93 10.48 -10.11 14.61
N PRO A 94 10.58 -11.44 14.38
CA PRO A 94 9.76 -12.42 15.09
C PRO A 94 9.88 -12.31 16.61
N GLY A 95 8.73 -12.27 17.30
CA GLY A 95 8.67 -12.18 18.76
C GLY A 95 8.86 -10.77 19.33
N VAL A 96 9.07 -9.75 18.50
CA VAL A 96 9.13 -8.35 18.91
C VAL A 96 7.87 -7.63 18.41
N TYR A 97 7.13 -7.05 19.35
CA TYR A 97 5.86 -6.34 19.11
C TYR A 97 5.97 -4.91 19.61
N TYR A 98 5.28 -3.97 18.96
CA TYR A 98 5.22 -2.60 19.45
C TYR A 98 4.44 -2.51 20.77
N ASP A 99 4.88 -1.62 21.67
CA ASP A 99 4.27 -1.50 23.01
C ASP A 99 2.85 -0.89 22.95
N ASP A 100 2.60 -0.03 21.97
CA ASP A 100 1.28 0.53 21.66
C ASP A 100 0.29 -0.55 21.18
N GLY A 101 0.78 -1.61 20.52
CA GLY A 101 0.00 -2.76 20.06
C GLY A 101 -0.57 -3.66 21.17
N ARG A 102 -0.24 -3.43 22.45
CA ARG A 102 -0.75 -4.24 23.57
C ARG A 102 -2.27 -4.25 23.66
N ARG A 103 -2.93 -3.14 23.32
CA ARG A 103 -4.38 -3.03 23.36
C ARG A 103 -5.00 -3.95 22.32
N GLU A 104 -4.50 -3.91 21.09
CA GLU A 104 -4.95 -4.70 19.95
C GLU A 104 -4.71 -6.19 20.21
N ILE A 105 -3.58 -6.56 20.81
CA ILE A 105 -3.30 -7.93 21.28
C ILE A 105 -4.35 -8.38 22.29
N LYS A 106 -4.62 -7.57 23.31
CA LYS A 106 -5.61 -7.89 24.35
C LYS A 106 -7.00 -8.07 23.76
N GLU A 107 -7.40 -7.21 22.82
CA GLU A 107 -8.68 -7.32 22.11
C GLU A 107 -8.74 -8.59 21.27
N LEU A 108 -7.69 -8.91 20.51
CA LEU A 108 -7.61 -10.15 19.73
C LEU A 108 -7.76 -11.38 20.62
N VAL A 109 -6.96 -11.48 21.69
CA VAL A 109 -7.03 -12.61 22.63
C VAL A 109 -8.41 -12.70 23.27
N THR A 110 -9.01 -11.56 23.64
CA THR A 110 -10.38 -11.49 24.15
C THR A 110 -11.39 -12.03 23.13
N ARG A 111 -11.27 -11.68 21.85
CA ARG A 111 -12.12 -12.21 20.79
C ARG A 111 -11.91 -13.71 20.57
N ILE A 112 -10.67 -14.20 20.64
CA ILE A 112 -10.35 -15.64 20.51
C ILE A 112 -11.01 -16.43 21.63
N ILE A 113 -10.76 -16.08 22.90
CA ILE A 113 -11.28 -16.81 24.07
C ILE A 113 -12.81 -16.81 24.08
N ASN A 114 -13.42 -15.68 23.70
CA ASN A 114 -14.89 -15.56 23.61
C ASN A 114 -15.50 -16.11 22.31
N GLN A 115 -14.73 -16.83 21.48
CA GLN A 115 -15.21 -17.47 20.24
C GLN A 115 -15.77 -16.47 19.22
N ASN A 116 -15.25 -15.25 19.20
CA ASN A 116 -15.71 -14.14 18.35
C ASN A 116 -14.73 -13.79 17.22
N GLU A 117 -13.54 -14.42 17.17
CA GLU A 117 -12.55 -14.19 16.13
C GLU A 117 -12.84 -15.00 14.85
N GLN A 118 -13.82 -14.52 14.08
CA GLN A 118 -14.30 -15.16 12.86
C GLN A 118 -13.35 -15.00 11.68
N ALA A 119 -12.66 -13.86 11.60
CA ALA A 119 -11.85 -13.50 10.43
C ALA A 119 -10.68 -14.48 10.25
N LEU A 120 -10.11 -14.96 11.37
CA LEU A 120 -9.05 -15.97 11.37
C LEU A 120 -9.58 -17.41 11.27
N GLY A 121 -10.88 -17.63 11.44
CA GLY A 121 -11.49 -18.96 11.42
C GLY A 121 -10.99 -19.86 12.56
N LEU A 122 -10.99 -19.32 13.78
CA LEU A 122 -10.49 -20.01 14.98
C LEU A 122 -11.65 -20.47 15.86
N PHE A 123 -11.42 -21.57 16.59
CA PHE A 123 -12.27 -21.99 17.70
C PHE A 123 -11.41 -22.31 18.92
N TYR A 124 -11.57 -21.55 20.00
CA TYR A 124 -10.77 -21.71 21.22
C TYR A 124 -11.15 -22.97 22.01
N LEU A 125 -10.17 -23.62 22.62
CA LEU A 125 -10.30 -24.81 23.43
C LEU A 125 -9.47 -24.64 24.71
N GLU A 126 -10.14 -24.68 25.85
CA GLU A 126 -9.54 -24.58 27.18
C GLU A 126 -8.77 -25.87 27.54
N PRO A 127 -7.66 -25.79 28.30
CA PRO A 127 -6.99 -26.97 28.83
C PRO A 127 -7.95 -27.89 29.59
N ASP A 128 -7.90 -29.18 29.28
CA ASP A 128 -8.67 -30.21 29.97
C ASP A 128 -7.93 -31.55 29.89
N GLY A 129 -7.55 -32.07 31.05
CA GLY A 129 -6.79 -33.32 31.16
C GLY A 129 -7.57 -34.56 30.69
N ASP A 130 -8.89 -34.59 30.85
CA ASP A 130 -9.72 -35.70 30.36
C ASP A 130 -9.77 -35.71 28.82
N LEU A 131 -9.64 -34.54 28.19
CA LEU A 131 -9.55 -34.38 26.74
C LEU A 131 -8.13 -34.50 26.19
N LYS A 132 -7.13 -34.66 27.06
CA LYS A 132 -5.69 -34.64 26.71
C LYS A 132 -5.28 -33.33 26.03
N LEU A 133 -5.92 -32.23 26.37
CA LEU A 133 -5.50 -30.88 25.98
C LEU A 133 -4.77 -30.25 27.15
N ALA A 134 -3.44 -30.26 27.11
CA ALA A 134 -2.62 -29.79 28.24
C ALA A 134 -2.48 -28.26 28.30
N VAL A 135 -2.74 -27.57 27.20
CA VAL A 135 -2.49 -26.13 27.02
C VAL A 135 -3.64 -25.47 26.28
N GLU A 136 -3.73 -24.15 26.41
CA GLU A 136 -4.67 -23.31 25.68
C GLU A 136 -4.48 -23.58 24.19
N SER A 137 -5.58 -23.94 23.54
CA SER A 137 -5.53 -24.48 22.20
C SER A 137 -6.54 -23.78 21.30
N VAL A 138 -6.30 -23.82 19.99
CA VAL A 138 -7.24 -23.37 18.97
C VAL A 138 -7.40 -24.45 17.92
N ALA A 139 -8.64 -24.67 17.49
CA ALA A 139 -8.91 -25.38 16.25
C ALA A 139 -8.83 -24.39 15.08
N LEU A 140 -8.04 -24.74 14.07
CA LEU A 140 -7.89 -23.96 12.84
C LEU A 140 -8.94 -24.43 11.83
N LEU A 141 -10.11 -23.79 11.78
CA LEU A 141 -11.27 -24.28 11.05
C LEU A 141 -11.05 -24.31 9.52
N ARG A 142 -10.16 -23.45 9.00
CA ARG A 142 -9.75 -23.44 7.59
C ARG A 142 -8.76 -24.56 7.23
N VAL A 143 -8.06 -25.13 8.21
CA VAL A 143 -7.12 -26.22 8.00
C VAL A 143 -7.82 -27.52 8.38
N SER A 144 -8.53 -28.09 7.39
CA SER A 144 -9.36 -29.28 7.59
C SER A 144 -8.95 -30.46 6.71
N ILE A 145 -9.33 -31.65 7.16
CA ILE A 145 -9.01 -32.94 6.55
C ILE A 145 -10.32 -33.68 6.32
N ALA A 146 -10.54 -34.17 5.09
CA ALA A 146 -11.73 -34.94 4.74
C ALA A 146 -11.41 -36.44 4.73
N LEU A 147 -12.02 -37.20 5.64
CA LEU A 147 -11.84 -38.65 5.74
C LEU A 147 -13.09 -39.40 5.27
N ARG A 148 -12.95 -40.41 4.41
CA ARG A 148 -14.07 -41.23 3.92
C ARG A 148 -14.81 -41.88 5.09
N SER A 149 -16.11 -41.66 5.21
CA SER A 149 -16.89 -42.13 6.35
C SER A 149 -16.98 -43.66 6.41
N LYS A 150 -17.26 -44.31 5.27
CA LYS A 150 -17.38 -45.77 5.17
C LYS A 150 -16.14 -46.51 5.70
N GLU A 151 -14.96 -45.96 5.45
CA GLU A 151 -13.68 -46.56 5.82
C GLU A 151 -13.24 -46.14 7.23
N HIS A 152 -13.40 -44.86 7.58
CA HIS A 152 -12.71 -44.26 8.72
C HIS A 152 -13.60 -43.92 9.92
N TYR A 153 -14.93 -43.99 9.80
CA TYR A 153 -15.86 -43.57 10.87
C TYR A 153 -15.57 -44.28 12.20
N ARG A 154 -15.37 -45.60 12.18
CA ARG A 154 -15.09 -46.38 13.40
C ARG A 154 -13.75 -45.99 14.04
N ILE A 155 -12.73 -45.69 13.23
CA ILE A 155 -11.40 -45.27 13.70
C ILE A 155 -11.51 -43.91 14.40
N ILE A 156 -12.18 -42.95 13.76
CA ILE A 156 -12.40 -41.60 14.32
C ILE A 156 -13.22 -41.67 15.62
N LYS A 157 -14.33 -42.42 15.61
CA LYS A 157 -15.18 -42.64 16.79
C LYS A 157 -14.43 -43.29 17.95
N ALA A 158 -13.54 -44.25 17.66
CA ALA A 158 -12.70 -44.87 18.69
C ALA A 158 -11.67 -43.91 19.29
N ALA A 159 -11.15 -42.99 18.47
CA ALA A 159 -10.19 -41.95 18.85
C ALA A 159 -10.84 -40.75 19.56
N ARG A 160 -12.16 -40.67 19.66
CA ARG A 160 -12.85 -39.62 20.42
C ARG A 160 -12.51 -39.68 21.90
N VAL A 161 -12.10 -38.54 22.46
CA VAL A 161 -11.81 -38.34 23.89
C VAL A 161 -12.84 -37.44 24.57
N GLY A 162 -13.53 -36.58 23.83
CA GLY A 162 -14.63 -35.81 24.39
C GLY A 162 -15.46 -35.07 23.37
N ARG A 163 -16.25 -34.13 23.86
CA ARG A 163 -17.31 -33.46 23.09
C ARG A 163 -17.62 -32.10 23.69
N LEU A 164 -17.81 -31.12 22.82
CA LEU A 164 -18.34 -29.82 23.18
C LEU A 164 -19.81 -29.92 23.63
N ARG A 165 -20.19 -29.12 24.62
CA ARG A 165 -21.61 -28.96 24.99
C ARG A 165 -22.41 -28.32 23.87
N SER A 166 -23.73 -28.51 23.92
CA SER A 166 -24.66 -28.04 22.87
C SER A 166 -24.47 -26.57 22.45
N PRO A 167 -24.38 -25.58 23.37
CA PRO A 167 -24.19 -24.18 22.96
C PRO A 167 -22.89 -23.96 22.17
N PHE A 168 -21.81 -24.64 22.56
CA PHE A 168 -20.51 -24.56 21.89
C PHE A 168 -20.49 -25.27 20.55
N ARG A 169 -21.19 -26.40 20.42
CA ARG A 169 -21.39 -27.04 19.11
C ARG A 169 -22.17 -26.15 18.16
N ASN A 170 -23.22 -25.49 18.64
CA ASN A 170 -24.01 -24.57 17.82
C ASN A 170 -23.14 -23.39 17.36
N LYS A 171 -22.33 -22.82 18.26
CA LYS A 171 -21.37 -21.76 17.92
C LYS A 171 -20.33 -22.24 16.90
N LEU A 172 -19.77 -23.45 17.08
CA LEU A 172 -18.85 -24.06 16.12
C LEU A 172 -19.52 -24.24 14.74
N GLY A 173 -20.74 -24.76 14.71
CA GLY A 173 -21.52 -24.93 13.48
C GLY A 173 -21.79 -23.61 12.77
N TRP A 174 -22.13 -22.55 13.53
CA TRP A 174 -22.28 -21.20 12.98
C TRP A 174 -20.97 -20.65 12.41
N LEU A 175 -19.84 -20.81 13.11
CA LEU A 175 -18.52 -20.38 12.64
C LEU A 175 -18.11 -21.11 11.34
N VAL A 176 -18.30 -22.43 11.30
CA VAL A 176 -18.06 -23.24 10.10
C VAL A 176 -18.99 -22.81 8.96
N GLY A 177 -20.26 -22.53 9.24
CA GLY A 177 -21.21 -21.97 8.27
C GLY A 177 -20.75 -20.63 7.70
N ASN A 178 -20.30 -19.69 8.54
CA ASN A 178 -19.79 -18.40 8.05
C ASN A 178 -18.54 -18.53 7.17
N LEU A 179 -17.73 -19.57 7.39
CA LEU A 179 -16.52 -19.83 6.61
C LEU A 179 -16.81 -20.50 5.26
N PHE A 180 -17.73 -21.47 5.22
CA PHE A 180 -17.92 -22.35 4.06
C PHE A 180 -19.30 -22.24 3.40
N SER A 181 -20.25 -21.54 4.02
CA SER A 181 -21.63 -21.37 3.53
C SER A 181 -21.95 -19.90 3.27
N ARG A 182 -20.97 -19.14 2.75
CA ARG A 182 -21.24 -17.84 2.17
C ARG A 182 -22.13 -18.06 0.96
N VAL A 183 -23.39 -17.65 1.09
CA VAL A 183 -24.30 -17.55 -0.05
C VAL A 183 -23.74 -16.41 -0.90
N ASP A 184 -23.47 -16.71 -2.16
CA ASP A 184 -23.11 -15.70 -3.14
C ASP A 184 -24.32 -14.77 -3.26
N THR A 185 -24.20 -13.57 -2.71
CA THR A 185 -25.19 -12.50 -2.91
C THR A 185 -24.64 -11.64 -4.03
N PRO A 186 -25.44 -11.35 -5.06
CA PRO A 186 -24.94 -10.53 -6.15
C PRO A 186 -24.49 -9.18 -5.59
N ASP A 187 -23.29 -8.77 -5.98
CA ASP A 187 -22.71 -7.51 -5.53
C ASP A 187 -23.48 -6.34 -6.18
N TRP A 188 -23.51 -5.17 -5.53
CA TRP A 188 -24.23 -4.00 -6.09
C TRP A 188 -23.85 -3.66 -7.54
N PRO A 189 -22.55 -3.67 -7.93
CA PRO A 189 -22.15 -3.51 -9.33
C PRO A 189 -22.75 -4.52 -10.31
N GLU A 190 -23.12 -5.72 -9.85
CA GLU A 190 -23.73 -6.77 -10.66
C GLU A 190 -25.22 -6.51 -10.90
N GLU A 191 -25.93 -5.95 -9.91
CA GLU A 191 -27.37 -5.67 -9.99
C GLU A 191 -27.69 -4.30 -10.62
N ILE A 192 -26.97 -3.24 -10.22
CA ILE A 192 -27.26 -1.86 -10.65
C ILE A 192 -26.21 -1.28 -11.60
N GLY A 193 -25.21 -2.09 -11.96
CA GLY A 193 -24.08 -1.67 -12.77
C GLY A 193 -23.03 -0.89 -11.96
N LYS A 194 -21.76 -1.13 -12.30
CA LYS A 194 -20.59 -0.50 -11.64
C LYS A 194 -20.70 1.02 -11.56
N ALA A 195 -21.13 1.69 -12.62
CA ALA A 195 -21.21 3.16 -12.66
C ALA A 195 -22.26 3.74 -11.69
N GLU A 196 -23.34 3.01 -11.38
CA GLU A 196 -24.34 3.46 -10.41
C GLU A 196 -23.90 3.16 -8.97
N ALA A 197 -23.29 2.00 -8.75
CA ALA A 197 -22.65 1.66 -7.48
C ALA A 197 -21.55 2.67 -7.12
N ASP A 198 -20.64 2.98 -8.05
CA ASP A 198 -19.57 3.96 -7.87
C ASP A 198 -20.13 5.37 -7.61
N ARG A 199 -21.22 5.76 -8.30
CA ARG A 199 -21.92 7.03 -8.02
C ARG A 199 -22.49 7.08 -6.61
N LYS A 200 -23.03 5.95 -6.11
CA LYS A 200 -23.54 5.87 -4.74
C LYS A 200 -22.40 5.94 -3.72
N VAL A 201 -21.30 5.22 -3.93
CA VAL A 201 -20.11 5.29 -3.08
C VAL A 201 -19.55 6.70 -3.05
N THR A 202 -19.37 7.32 -4.23
CA THR A 202 -18.88 8.70 -4.36
C THR A 202 -19.80 9.68 -3.64
N ARG A 203 -21.13 9.52 -3.76
CA ARG A 203 -22.09 10.35 -3.03
C ARG A 203 -21.92 10.20 -1.52
N LEU A 204 -21.83 8.96 -1.01
CA LEU A 204 -21.66 8.70 0.41
C LEU A 204 -20.32 9.27 0.95
N ILE A 205 -19.24 9.15 0.18
CA ILE A 205 -17.94 9.75 0.53
C ILE A 205 -18.03 11.28 0.50
N LYS A 206 -18.67 11.84 -0.53
CA LYS A 206 -18.87 13.28 -0.65
C LYS A 206 -19.71 13.83 0.50
N ASP A 207 -20.77 13.14 0.91
CA ASP A 207 -21.58 13.52 2.07
C ASP A 207 -20.73 13.52 3.36
N LEU A 208 -19.76 12.60 3.47
CA LEU A 208 -18.78 12.60 4.56
C LEU A 208 -17.76 13.74 4.45
N ASP A 209 -17.33 14.10 3.24
CA ASP A 209 -16.40 15.22 2.99
C ASP A 209 -17.04 16.59 3.22
N GLU A 210 -18.34 16.73 2.93
CA GLU A 210 -19.09 17.97 3.09
C GLU A 210 -19.58 18.20 4.53
N ASP A 211 -19.58 17.16 5.38
CA ASP A 211 -19.79 17.33 6.80
C ASP A 211 -18.61 18.11 7.41
N ALA A 212 -18.87 19.36 7.79
CA ALA A 212 -17.89 20.25 8.43
C ALA A 212 -17.27 19.64 9.70
N ASN A 213 -17.91 18.62 10.28
CA ASN A 213 -17.37 17.88 11.40
C ASN A 213 -16.41 16.78 10.98
N ASN A 214 -16.01 16.62 9.71
CA ASN A 214 -15.03 15.63 9.23
C ASN A 214 -13.72 16.28 8.78
N VAL A 215 -12.59 15.65 9.13
CA VAL A 215 -11.24 16.13 8.82
C VAL A 215 -10.44 14.95 8.33
N TRP A 216 -10.05 15.01 7.06
CA TRP A 216 -9.24 14.01 6.40
C TRP A 216 -7.78 14.46 6.40
N VAL A 217 -6.90 13.57 6.86
CA VAL A 217 -5.46 13.82 6.96
C VAL A 217 -4.70 12.60 6.45
N PRO A 218 -3.63 12.77 5.65
CA PRO A 218 -2.80 11.65 5.23
C PRO A 218 -2.16 10.96 6.44
N ARG A 219 -2.20 9.63 6.49
CA ARG A 219 -1.70 8.83 7.63
C ARG A 219 -0.28 9.19 8.03
N HIS A 220 0.65 9.24 7.07
CA HIS A 220 2.05 9.55 7.34
C HIS A 220 2.25 10.96 7.94
N LEU A 221 1.44 11.96 7.52
CA LEU A 221 1.50 13.30 8.10
C LEU A 221 0.89 13.32 9.50
N PHE A 222 -0.21 12.59 9.71
CA PHE A 222 -0.82 12.47 11.02
C PHE A 222 0.14 11.82 12.02
N ASP A 223 0.79 10.72 11.64
CA ASP A 223 1.76 10.01 12.48
C ASP A 223 2.99 10.88 12.80
N LEU A 224 3.51 11.60 11.81
CA LEU A 224 4.61 12.56 11.99
C LEU A 224 4.21 13.72 12.93
N THR A 225 3.01 14.27 12.74
CA THR A 225 2.47 15.33 13.58
C THR A 225 2.24 14.85 15.01
N LEU A 226 1.76 13.62 15.17
CA LEU A 226 1.54 13.01 16.48
C LEU A 226 2.87 12.79 17.21
N ALA A 227 3.92 12.38 16.51
CA ALA A 227 5.27 12.25 17.06
C ALA A 227 5.85 13.61 17.50
N ASN A 228 5.61 14.68 16.72
CA ASN A 228 6.12 16.02 17.01
C ASN A 228 5.23 16.82 17.99
N ASN A 229 3.94 16.49 18.08
CA ASN A 229 2.96 17.14 18.94
C ASN A 229 2.10 16.09 19.66
N PRO A 230 2.54 15.61 20.84
CA PRO A 230 1.80 14.63 21.64
C PRO A 230 0.42 15.09 22.11
N ASN A 231 0.14 16.40 22.09
CA ASN A 231 -1.18 16.94 22.45
C ASN A 231 -2.19 16.90 21.30
N LEU A 232 -1.81 16.44 20.11
CA LEU A 232 -2.68 16.39 18.92
C LEU A 232 -4.04 15.72 19.21
N MET A 233 -4.05 14.65 20.02
CA MET A 233 -5.27 13.91 20.38
C MET A 233 -6.22 14.67 21.32
N ARG A 234 -5.77 15.77 21.93
CA ARG A 234 -6.56 16.64 22.82
C ARG A 234 -6.98 17.94 22.16
N MET A 235 -6.49 18.19 20.94
CA MET A 235 -6.83 19.39 20.18
C MET A 235 -8.26 19.27 19.65
N ARG A 236 -8.91 20.42 19.47
CA ARG A 236 -10.20 20.43 18.76
C ARG A 236 -9.96 20.03 17.31
N LYS A 237 -10.98 19.48 16.67
CA LYS A 237 -10.87 18.89 15.34
C LYS A 237 -10.34 19.89 14.30
N GLU A 238 -10.71 21.15 14.42
CA GLU A 238 -10.29 22.25 13.55
C GLU A 238 -8.79 22.53 13.69
N ASP A 239 -8.28 22.41 14.92
CA ASP A 239 -6.89 22.68 15.26
C ASP A 239 -5.97 21.51 14.82
N ILE A 240 -6.48 20.29 14.75
CA ILE A 240 -5.74 19.10 14.28
C ILE A 240 -5.30 19.28 12.81
N GLN A 241 -6.18 19.80 11.96
CA GLN A 241 -5.84 19.98 10.55
C GLN A 241 -4.78 21.06 10.33
N ALA A 242 -4.76 22.09 11.19
CA ALA A 242 -3.71 23.11 11.17
C ALA A 242 -2.38 22.50 11.63
N ALA A 243 -2.38 21.79 12.76
CA ALA A 243 -1.18 21.13 13.27
C ALA A 243 -0.57 20.13 12.29
N VAL A 244 -1.40 19.36 11.57
CA VAL A 244 -0.94 18.41 10.55
C VAL A 244 -0.33 19.11 9.33
N ARG A 245 -0.87 20.28 8.96
CA ARG A 245 -0.30 21.11 7.88
C ARG A 245 1.02 21.74 8.30
N ASP A 246 1.12 22.21 9.54
CA ASP A 246 2.33 22.87 10.06
C ASP A 246 3.50 21.89 10.25
N ASN A 247 3.20 20.60 10.43
CA ASN A 247 4.19 19.52 10.52
C ASN A 247 4.41 18.79 9.19
N ALA A 248 3.74 19.21 8.11
CA ALA A 248 3.98 18.60 6.82
C ALA A 248 5.44 18.86 6.39
N PRO A 249 6.19 17.82 5.95
CA PRO A 249 7.51 18.03 5.41
C PRO A 249 7.40 18.99 4.21
N PRO A 250 8.44 19.81 3.96
CA PRO A 250 8.44 20.68 2.80
C PRO A 250 8.17 19.84 1.54
N PRO A 251 7.40 20.36 0.57
CA PRO A 251 7.15 19.67 -0.68
C PRO A 251 8.44 19.07 -1.28
N PRO A 252 8.38 17.93 -1.97
CA PRO A 252 9.57 17.24 -2.47
C PRO A 252 10.51 18.14 -3.30
N TYR A 253 9.95 19.08 -4.07
CA TYR A 253 10.75 20.04 -4.84
C TYR A 253 11.49 21.05 -3.96
N GLU A 254 10.92 21.49 -2.83
CA GLU A 254 11.59 22.37 -1.86
C GLU A 254 12.68 21.60 -1.12
N ALA A 255 12.42 20.35 -0.73
CA ALA A 255 13.42 19.48 -0.12
C ALA A 255 14.58 19.18 -1.09
N ALA A 256 14.27 18.92 -2.37
CA ALA A 256 15.27 18.72 -3.42
C ALA A 256 16.07 20.01 -3.70
N ALA A 257 15.40 21.17 -3.74
CA ALA A 257 16.05 22.46 -3.89
C ALA A 257 17.02 22.75 -2.74
N ALA A 258 16.61 22.50 -1.50
CA ALA A 258 17.46 22.66 -0.32
C ALA A 258 18.68 21.73 -0.39
N LYS A 259 18.47 20.47 -0.74
CA LYS A 259 19.57 19.50 -0.90
C LYS A 259 20.53 19.87 -2.04
N ALA A 260 20.00 20.39 -3.15
CA ALA A 260 20.80 20.89 -4.27
C ALA A 260 21.60 22.14 -3.86
N ALA A 261 20.98 23.07 -3.12
CA ALA A 261 21.64 24.26 -2.58
C ALA A 261 22.80 23.87 -1.64
N ASP A 262 22.58 22.91 -0.74
CA ASP A 262 23.60 22.43 0.19
C ASP A 262 24.73 21.70 -0.54
N LYS A 263 24.40 20.93 -1.59
CA LYS A 263 25.41 20.29 -2.43
C LYS A 263 26.23 21.32 -3.21
N LEU A 264 25.60 22.33 -3.79
CA LEU A 264 26.28 23.42 -4.49
C LEU A 264 27.19 24.20 -3.53
N ARG A 265 26.72 24.50 -2.31
CA ARG A 265 27.55 25.09 -1.24
C ARG A 265 28.76 24.22 -0.91
N SER A 266 28.59 22.90 -0.86
CA SER A 266 29.71 21.96 -0.61
C SER A 266 30.72 21.91 -1.77
N LEU A 267 30.30 22.18 -3.00
CA LEU A 267 31.12 22.15 -4.21
C LEU A 267 31.74 23.51 -4.56
N GLN A 268 31.30 24.58 -3.89
CA GLN A 268 31.74 25.96 -4.10
C GLN A 268 33.24 26.15 -3.89
N SER A 269 33.89 25.29 -3.11
CA SER A 269 35.36 25.27 -2.93
C SER A 269 36.13 24.65 -4.10
N THR A 270 35.44 23.93 -5.00
CA THR A 270 36.05 23.09 -6.05
C THR A 270 35.74 23.59 -7.46
N ILE A 271 34.59 24.23 -7.67
CA ILE A 271 34.15 24.72 -9.00
C ILE A 271 34.68 26.14 -9.23
N LYS A 272 35.39 26.36 -10.35
CA LYS A 272 35.88 27.69 -10.73
C LYS A 272 34.70 28.56 -11.20
N LEU A 273 34.68 29.82 -10.76
CA LEU A 273 33.63 30.81 -11.05
C LEU A 273 33.17 30.89 -12.53
N PRO A 274 34.06 30.75 -13.55
CA PRO A 274 33.64 30.78 -14.95
C PRO A 274 32.76 29.59 -15.38
N GLU A 275 32.98 28.40 -14.80
CA GLU A 275 32.19 27.19 -15.12
C GLU A 275 30.78 27.27 -14.52
N LEU A 276 30.68 27.91 -13.35
CA LEU A 276 29.41 28.18 -12.67
C LEU A 276 28.57 29.20 -13.46
N ASN A 277 29.22 30.22 -14.03
CA ASN A 277 28.58 31.19 -14.92
C ASN A 277 28.13 30.56 -16.24
N ALA A 278 28.94 29.67 -16.85
CA ALA A 278 28.56 28.98 -18.07
C ALA A 278 27.39 28.01 -17.87
N ALA A 279 27.33 27.31 -16.73
CA ALA A 279 26.19 26.47 -16.35
C ALA A 279 24.93 27.32 -16.08
N ALA A 280 25.08 28.49 -15.44
CA ALA A 280 24.01 29.44 -15.23
C ALA A 280 23.46 30.03 -16.54
N GLU A 281 24.32 30.33 -17.52
CA GLU A 281 23.90 30.81 -18.84
C GLU A 281 23.16 29.72 -19.64
N ARG A 282 23.61 28.45 -19.59
CA ARG A 282 22.92 27.32 -20.23
C ARG A 282 21.57 27.01 -19.56
N ALA A 283 21.46 27.27 -18.27
CA ALA A 283 20.24 27.13 -17.50
C ALA A 283 19.17 28.18 -17.83
N LYS A 284 19.55 29.36 -18.38
CA LYS A 284 18.62 30.46 -18.68
C LYS A 284 17.54 30.12 -19.71
N SER A 285 17.73 29.08 -20.52
CA SER A 285 16.73 28.65 -21.50
C SER A 285 15.64 27.75 -20.91
N ASP A 286 15.78 27.27 -19.67
CA ASP A 286 14.78 26.40 -19.02
C ASP A 286 14.12 27.10 -17.82
N ARG A 287 12.83 27.41 -17.99
CA ARG A 287 12.00 28.23 -17.09
C ARG A 287 11.81 27.58 -15.71
N ALA A 288 11.84 26.25 -15.62
CA ALA A 288 11.69 25.52 -14.36
C ALA A 288 13.02 25.45 -13.60
N PHE A 289 14.13 25.27 -14.32
CA PHE A 289 15.46 25.22 -13.74
C PHE A 289 15.92 26.59 -13.22
N MET A 290 15.65 27.69 -13.95
CA MET A 290 16.00 29.05 -13.49
C MET A 290 15.36 29.42 -12.15
N ARG A 291 14.12 28.97 -11.90
CA ARG A 291 13.44 29.22 -10.62
C ARG A 291 14.12 28.51 -9.45
N LEU A 292 14.56 27.27 -9.65
CA LEU A 292 15.27 26.47 -8.65
C LEU A 292 16.72 26.92 -8.46
N PHE A 293 17.43 27.22 -9.55
CA PHE A 293 18.84 27.62 -9.54
C PHE A 293 19.04 29.00 -8.90
N LEU A 294 18.21 30.00 -9.27
CA LEU A 294 18.28 31.33 -8.66
C LEU A 294 17.78 31.34 -7.22
N GLY A 295 16.76 30.53 -6.88
CA GLY A 295 16.27 30.40 -5.50
C GLY A 295 17.30 29.77 -4.53
N ALA A 296 18.14 28.86 -5.02
CA ALA A 296 19.15 28.16 -4.24
C ALA A 296 20.49 28.93 -4.14
N ILE A 297 20.90 29.64 -5.19
CA ILE A 297 22.23 30.27 -5.28
C ILE A 297 22.26 31.68 -4.70
N VAL A 298 21.20 32.49 -4.90
CA VAL A 298 21.16 33.88 -4.43
C VAL A 298 21.34 33.99 -2.90
N PRO A 299 20.79 33.09 -2.06
CA PRO A 299 21.08 33.09 -0.62
C PRO A 299 22.47 32.56 -0.25
N ALA A 300 23.11 31.73 -1.10
CA ALA A 300 24.38 31.09 -0.80
C ALA A 300 25.60 31.99 -1.04
N PHE A 301 25.48 33.06 -1.83
CA PHE A 301 26.58 33.96 -2.18
C PHE A 301 26.61 35.29 -1.42
N GLY A 302 25.71 35.49 -0.45
CA GLY A 302 25.96 36.37 0.69
C GLY A 302 26.40 37.81 0.41
N GLN A 303 25.91 38.45 -0.67
CA GLN A 303 25.85 39.90 -0.79
C GLN A 303 24.57 40.31 -1.50
N THR A 304 23.96 41.38 -1.00
CA THR A 304 22.74 42.04 -1.45
C THR A 304 22.81 42.33 -2.95
N ILE A 305 22.25 41.43 -3.75
CA ILE A 305 21.72 41.82 -5.04
C ILE A 305 20.47 42.62 -4.72
N ASP A 306 20.63 43.93 -4.68
CA ASP A 306 19.53 44.89 -4.61
C ASP A 306 18.61 44.61 -5.80
N ALA A 307 17.45 44.02 -5.52
CA ALA A 307 16.52 43.58 -6.54
C ALA A 307 16.03 44.74 -7.41
N GLU A 308 15.93 45.95 -6.86
CA GLU A 308 15.59 47.15 -7.62
C GLU A 308 16.73 47.53 -8.57
N ARG A 309 17.98 47.36 -8.13
CA ARG A 309 19.17 47.61 -8.94
C ARG A 309 19.40 46.55 -10.02
N LEU A 310 19.06 45.28 -9.75
CA LEU A 310 19.09 44.20 -10.73
C LEU A 310 18.00 44.42 -11.78
N VAL A 311 16.77 44.75 -11.37
CA VAL A 311 15.67 45.09 -12.27
C VAL A 311 16.01 46.33 -13.09
N ALA A 312 16.55 47.39 -12.47
CA ALA A 312 17.00 48.58 -13.19
C ALA A 312 18.14 48.28 -14.18
N SER A 313 19.08 47.40 -13.83
CA SER A 313 20.17 46.97 -14.71
C SER A 313 19.69 46.10 -15.87
N ILE A 314 18.63 45.32 -15.68
CA ILE A 314 18.00 44.49 -16.71
C ILE A 314 17.16 45.37 -17.65
N SER A 315 16.37 46.30 -17.10
CA SER A 315 15.54 47.21 -17.89
C SER A 315 16.34 48.29 -18.65
N SER A 316 17.63 48.47 -18.33
CA SER A 316 18.52 49.41 -19.02
C SER A 316 19.48 48.75 -20.01
N ASP A 317 19.47 47.41 -20.15
CA ASP A 317 20.27 46.73 -21.18
C ASP A 317 19.55 46.77 -22.54
N PRO A 318 20.07 47.48 -23.55
CA PRO A 318 19.40 47.67 -24.84
C PRO A 318 19.29 46.39 -25.68
N ARG A 319 19.89 45.27 -25.24
CA ARG A 319 19.77 43.95 -25.87
C ARG A 319 18.56 43.17 -25.38
N ILE A 320 17.91 43.62 -24.31
CA ILE A 320 16.70 43.03 -23.77
C ILE A 320 15.52 43.76 -24.41
N GLY A 321 14.82 43.09 -25.33
CA GLY A 321 13.67 43.68 -26.01
C GLY A 321 12.59 44.12 -25.03
N GLU A 322 11.89 45.21 -25.35
CA GLU A 322 10.92 45.90 -24.50
C GLU A 322 9.86 44.95 -23.87
N ALA A 323 9.40 43.96 -24.64
CA ALA A 323 8.45 42.94 -24.16
C ALA A 323 9.05 41.96 -23.11
N ALA A 324 10.35 41.66 -23.20
CA ALA A 324 11.03 40.81 -22.22
C ALA A 324 11.32 41.58 -20.92
N ALA A 325 11.66 42.87 -21.03
CA ALA A 325 11.83 43.78 -19.90
C ALA A 325 10.50 44.01 -19.15
N GLU A 326 9.40 44.23 -19.87
CA GLU A 326 8.05 44.32 -19.29
C GLU A 326 7.64 43.02 -18.61
N THR A 327 7.85 41.87 -19.24
CA THR A 327 7.51 40.56 -18.65
C THR A 327 8.29 40.30 -17.37
N LEU A 328 9.57 40.68 -17.31
CA LEU A 328 10.42 40.52 -16.12
C LEU A 328 10.04 41.50 -15.00
N ALA A 329 9.70 42.73 -15.33
CA ALA A 329 9.20 43.73 -14.39
C ALA A 329 7.82 43.37 -13.83
N GLU A 330 6.92 42.88 -14.69
CA GLU A 330 5.60 42.39 -14.29
C GLU A 330 5.71 41.16 -13.38
N PHE A 331 6.71 40.31 -13.60
CA PHE A 331 6.98 39.13 -12.77
C PHE A 331 7.57 39.48 -11.40
N GLY A 332 8.50 40.44 -11.34
CA GLY A 332 9.03 40.98 -10.08
C GLY A 332 7.91 41.60 -9.21
N MET A 333 6.97 42.28 -9.86
CA MET A 333 5.81 42.89 -9.20
C MET A 333 4.71 41.89 -8.83
N LYS A 334 4.49 40.85 -9.64
CA LYS A 334 3.55 39.74 -9.31
C LYS A 334 4.08 38.86 -8.17
N PHE A 335 5.39 38.64 -8.07
CA PHE A 335 6.00 37.86 -6.99
C PHE A 335 5.79 38.50 -5.61
N VAL A 336 5.75 39.84 -5.55
CA VAL A 336 5.42 40.59 -4.31
C VAL A 336 3.92 40.57 -3.99
N ARG A 337 3.04 40.36 -5.00
CA ARG A 337 1.58 40.50 -4.85
C ARG A 337 0.81 39.18 -4.72
N THR A 338 1.31 38.05 -5.19
CA THR A 338 0.58 36.77 -5.08
C THR A 338 1.00 35.96 -3.86
N LYS A 339 0.60 36.42 -2.66
CA LYS A 339 0.16 35.48 -1.63
C LYS A 339 -1.31 35.20 -1.87
N GLY A 340 -1.59 33.99 -2.37
CA GLY A 340 -2.95 33.44 -2.41
C GLY A 340 -3.49 33.23 -3.82
N SER A 341 -3.26 32.05 -4.37
CA SER A 341 -4.28 31.34 -5.13
C SER A 341 -3.92 29.86 -5.23
N LYS A 342 -4.88 29.03 -4.86
CA LYS A 342 -4.89 27.58 -5.06
C LYS A 342 -5.06 27.33 -6.57
N ASP A 343 -4.05 26.77 -7.25
CA ASP A 343 -4.23 25.85 -8.38
C ASP A 343 -2.90 25.41 -9.00
N LEU A 344 -2.10 24.68 -8.22
CA LEU A 344 -0.96 23.90 -8.73
C LEU A 344 -1.05 22.42 -8.35
N ARG A 345 -2.08 22.03 -7.59
CA ARG A 345 -2.28 20.63 -7.14
C ARG A 345 -2.94 19.74 -8.19
N SER A 346 -3.55 20.32 -9.23
CA SER A 346 -4.16 19.55 -10.33
C SER A 346 -3.15 19.05 -11.37
N LEU A 347 -1.87 19.42 -11.26
CA LEU A 347 -0.87 19.09 -12.28
C LEU A 347 0.03 17.89 -11.96
N TYR A 348 -0.04 17.31 -10.74
CA TYR A 348 0.99 16.35 -10.28
C TYR A 348 0.50 15.18 -9.42
N ALA A 349 -0.79 14.86 -9.46
CA ALA A 349 -1.24 13.58 -8.92
C ALA A 349 -1.19 12.55 -10.05
N ASP A 350 -0.18 11.69 -10.01
CA ASP A 350 -0.10 10.34 -10.60
C ASP A 350 1.16 10.15 -11.43
N THR A 351 2.17 9.51 -10.83
CA THR A 351 3.25 8.82 -11.55
C THR A 351 3.74 7.64 -10.69
N GLU A 352 3.09 6.49 -10.86
CA GLU A 352 3.71 5.18 -10.61
C GLU A 352 3.26 4.21 -11.73
N LEU A 353 4.26 3.76 -12.51
CA LEU A 353 4.25 2.75 -13.58
C LEU A 353 3.45 3.08 -14.86
N LEU A 354 4.19 3.24 -15.98
CA LEU A 354 3.69 3.52 -17.34
C LEU A 354 2.58 2.54 -17.77
N GLY A 355 1.32 2.95 -17.58
CA GLY A 355 0.14 2.35 -18.16
C GLY A 355 -0.25 3.04 -19.47
N GLN A 356 -1.39 2.62 -20.03
CA GLN A 356 -1.94 3.18 -21.28
C GLN A 356 -2.19 4.70 -21.19
N GLY A 357 -2.33 5.25 -19.97
CA GLY A 357 -2.55 6.67 -19.71
C GLY A 357 -1.32 7.53 -20.04
N GLU A 358 -0.12 7.15 -19.62
CA GLU A 358 1.08 7.94 -19.92
C GLU A 358 1.49 7.85 -21.39
N LEU A 359 1.21 6.73 -22.06
CA LEU A 359 1.36 6.60 -23.52
C LEU A 359 0.51 7.65 -24.26
N ASN A 360 -0.71 7.90 -23.78
CA ASN A 360 -1.57 8.93 -24.35
C ASN A 360 -1.03 10.34 -24.08
N ILE A 361 -0.44 10.58 -22.90
CA ILE A 361 0.20 11.88 -22.56
C ILE A 361 1.43 12.15 -23.44
N ILE A 362 2.24 11.12 -23.74
CA ILE A 362 3.38 11.22 -24.66
C ILE A 362 2.88 11.52 -26.08
N GLN A 363 1.81 10.84 -26.51
CA GLN A 363 1.19 11.06 -27.82
C GLN A 363 0.60 12.47 -27.95
N GLU A 364 -0.10 12.95 -26.93
CA GLU A 364 -0.67 14.30 -26.91
C GLU A 364 0.42 15.38 -26.91
N HIS A 365 1.49 15.22 -26.11
CA HIS A 365 2.60 16.18 -26.11
C HIS A 365 3.39 16.16 -27.41
N GLY A 366 3.67 14.98 -27.97
CA GLY A 366 4.36 14.84 -29.26
C GLY A 366 3.58 15.55 -30.38
N ARG A 367 2.25 15.36 -30.43
CA ARG A 367 1.40 16.07 -31.37
C ARG A 367 1.37 17.57 -31.11
N ALA A 368 1.33 18.00 -29.84
CA ALA A 368 1.31 19.41 -29.46
C ALA A 368 2.59 20.16 -29.87
N ILE A 369 3.73 19.48 -29.96
CA ILE A 369 4.99 20.05 -30.47
C ILE A 369 5.22 19.82 -31.97
N GLY A 370 4.24 19.23 -32.67
CA GLY A 370 4.28 19.02 -34.11
C GLY A 370 5.17 17.86 -34.59
N ALA A 371 5.50 16.90 -33.70
CA ALA A 371 6.21 15.68 -34.10
C ALA A 371 5.31 14.80 -34.99
N GLU A 372 5.90 14.14 -35.99
CA GLU A 372 5.13 13.22 -36.83
C GLU A 372 4.70 11.99 -36.03
N GLU A 373 3.49 11.49 -36.33
CA GLU A 373 2.86 10.42 -35.57
C GLU A 373 3.69 9.13 -35.56
N THR A 374 4.46 8.88 -36.62
CA THR A 374 5.37 7.72 -36.70
C THR A 374 6.59 7.82 -35.78
N ASP A 375 7.04 9.04 -35.46
CA ASP A 375 8.13 9.26 -34.50
C ASP A 375 7.61 9.13 -33.07
N ILE A 376 6.42 9.65 -32.80
CA ILE A 376 5.73 9.52 -31.52
C ILE A 376 5.51 8.03 -31.17
N GLU A 377 5.10 7.22 -32.13
CA GLU A 377 4.89 5.78 -31.94
C GLU A 377 6.21 5.01 -31.70
N ARG A 378 7.29 5.37 -32.40
CA ARG A 378 8.62 4.79 -32.13
C ARG A 378 9.15 5.17 -30.74
N MET A 379 8.91 6.40 -30.30
CA MET A 379 9.29 6.89 -28.97
C MET A 379 8.54 6.13 -27.87
N ALA A 380 7.23 5.97 -28.04
CA ALA A 380 6.37 5.20 -27.16
C ALA A 380 6.82 3.74 -27.02
N GLU A 381 7.32 3.12 -28.09
CA GLU A 381 7.77 1.73 -28.07
C GLU A 381 9.15 1.56 -27.43
N ALA A 382 10.09 2.49 -27.65
CA ALA A 382 11.42 2.45 -27.03
C ALA A 382 11.35 2.56 -25.49
N LEU A 383 10.49 3.44 -24.97
CA LEU A 383 10.34 3.69 -23.54
C LEU A 383 9.74 2.49 -22.76
N LYS A 384 8.99 1.61 -23.43
CA LYS A 384 8.45 0.38 -22.81
C LYS A 384 9.53 -0.62 -22.41
N THR A 385 10.75 -0.47 -22.92
CA THR A 385 11.85 -1.43 -22.68
C THR A 385 12.84 -0.99 -21.59
N LEU A 386 12.69 0.21 -21.02
CA LEU A 386 13.59 0.80 -20.02
C LEU A 386 13.04 0.69 -18.59
N LYS A 387 13.92 0.75 -17.58
CA LYS A 387 13.52 0.76 -16.16
C LYS A 387 12.96 2.13 -15.75
N PRO A 388 12.01 2.20 -14.78
CA PRO A 388 11.22 3.41 -14.49
C PRO A 388 12.04 4.64 -14.10
N ASP A 389 13.19 4.42 -13.47
CA ASP A 389 14.09 5.43 -12.91
C ASP A 389 15.08 6.01 -13.94
N GLU A 390 15.31 5.34 -15.07
CA GLU A 390 16.13 5.82 -16.21
C GLU A 390 15.26 6.47 -17.30
N ALA A 391 13.99 6.06 -17.41
CA ALA A 391 13.08 6.47 -18.49
C ALA A 391 12.79 7.98 -18.54
N LEU A 392 12.79 8.69 -17.39
CA LEU A 392 12.43 10.11 -17.34
C LEU A 392 13.53 11.02 -17.91
N LEU A 393 14.80 10.70 -17.65
CA LEU A 393 15.94 11.49 -18.12
C LEU A 393 16.17 11.31 -19.63
N ASP A 394 15.99 10.09 -20.14
CA ASP A 394 16.08 9.81 -21.57
C ASP A 394 14.86 10.33 -22.34
N TYR A 395 13.66 10.30 -21.74
CA TYR A 395 12.46 10.94 -22.31
C TYR A 395 12.66 12.47 -22.49
N ILE A 396 13.26 13.13 -21.51
CA ILE A 396 13.59 14.56 -21.59
C ILE A 396 14.68 14.82 -22.62
N SER A 397 15.73 13.98 -22.68
CA SER A 397 16.79 14.11 -23.70
C SER A 397 16.26 13.92 -25.13
N MET A 398 15.31 12.99 -25.31
CA MET A 398 14.69 12.70 -26.61
C MET A 398 13.69 13.77 -27.04
N LEU A 399 12.91 14.38 -26.13
CA LEU A 399 12.05 15.53 -26.45
C LEU A 399 12.86 16.73 -26.99
N VAL A 400 14.07 16.93 -26.45
CA VAL A 400 14.99 17.96 -26.91
C VAL A 400 15.53 17.66 -28.32
N GLN A 401 15.80 16.39 -28.64
CA GLN A 401 16.23 15.97 -29.99
C GLN A 401 15.09 16.01 -31.02
N ALA A 402 13.87 15.64 -30.64
CA ALA A 402 12.69 15.70 -31.52
C ALA A 402 12.30 17.15 -31.88
N ALA A 403 12.45 18.08 -30.93
CA ALA A 403 12.31 19.52 -31.17
C ALA A 403 13.40 20.07 -32.13
N TRP A 404 14.56 19.40 -32.22
CA TRP A 404 15.65 19.73 -33.13
C TRP A 404 15.36 19.26 -34.57
N ALA A 405 14.70 18.11 -34.72
CA ALA A 405 14.36 17.50 -36.02
C ALA A 405 13.15 18.15 -36.72
N SER A 406 12.22 18.79 -35.98
CA SER A 406 10.94 19.33 -36.46
C SER A 406 11.02 20.73 -37.13
N GLY A 407 12.17 21.09 -37.70
CA GLY A 407 12.23 22.18 -38.68
C GLY A 407 12.22 23.62 -38.16
N ILE A 408 12.41 23.87 -36.85
CA ILE A 408 12.78 25.21 -36.32
C ILE A 408 14.17 25.66 -36.88
N ALA A 409 14.91 24.74 -37.48
CA ALA A 409 16.28 24.87 -37.99
C ALA A 409 16.48 25.83 -39.19
N GLY A 410 15.44 26.25 -39.93
CA GLY A 410 15.62 27.14 -41.11
C GLY A 410 16.26 28.50 -40.78
N ARG A 411 16.11 28.98 -39.54
CA ARG A 411 16.76 30.21 -39.05
C ARG A 411 18.20 30.00 -38.58
N LEU A 412 18.54 28.76 -38.20
CA LEU A 412 19.91 28.37 -37.91
C LEU A 412 20.69 28.11 -39.20
N GLU A 413 20.08 27.51 -40.23
CA GLU A 413 20.72 27.27 -41.54
C GLU A 413 21.15 28.59 -42.22
N SER A 414 20.31 29.63 -42.09
CA SER A 414 20.62 30.98 -42.57
C SER A 414 21.75 31.66 -41.78
N SER A 415 21.92 31.31 -40.50
CA SER A 415 23.05 31.79 -39.66
C SER A 415 24.32 30.98 -39.90
N LEU A 416 24.21 29.66 -40.04
CA LEU A 416 25.32 28.73 -40.25
C LEU A 416 25.90 28.79 -41.66
N LYS A 417 25.08 29.07 -42.69
CA LYS A 417 25.59 29.36 -44.06
C LYS A 417 26.46 30.62 -44.10
N ASN A 418 26.28 31.54 -43.14
CA ASN A 418 27.02 32.79 -43.03
C ASN A 418 28.12 32.77 -41.93
N ASP A 419 28.30 31.64 -41.25
CA ASP A 419 29.30 31.46 -40.18
C ASP A 419 30.57 30.78 -40.75
N SER A 420 31.69 31.52 -40.73
CA SER A 420 32.96 31.10 -41.32
C SER A 420 33.67 29.98 -40.54
N GLU A 421 33.44 29.84 -39.24
CA GLU A 421 34.05 28.76 -38.45
C GLU A 421 33.33 27.43 -38.68
N PHE A 422 32.00 27.48 -38.88
CA PHE A 422 31.19 26.30 -39.21
C PHE A 422 31.46 25.78 -40.64
N GLN A 423 31.65 26.67 -41.62
CA GLN A 423 32.00 26.27 -42.99
C GLN A 423 33.41 25.64 -43.09
N ALA A 424 34.36 26.09 -42.26
CA ALA A 424 35.70 25.51 -42.18
C ALA A 424 35.70 24.11 -41.56
N ALA A 425 34.82 23.84 -40.59
CA ALA A 425 34.69 22.53 -39.95
C ALA A 425 34.03 21.47 -40.86
N CYS A 426 33.05 21.85 -41.69
CA CYS A 426 32.37 20.93 -42.62
C CYS A 426 33.18 20.59 -43.89
N SER A 427 34.20 21.37 -44.23
CA SER A 427 35.07 21.11 -45.39
C SER A 427 36.28 20.21 -45.05
N ALA A 428 36.46 19.88 -43.78
CA ALA A 428 37.53 19.03 -43.25
C ALA A 428 37.09 17.58 -42.92
N SER A 429 35.84 17.24 -43.26
CA SER A 429 35.25 15.90 -43.31
C SER A 429 34.80 15.60 -44.73
#